data_AF-A0AAV5WTZ5-F1
#
_entry.id   AF-A0AAV5WTZ5-F1
#
_cell.length_a   1.000
_cell.length_b   1.000
_cell.length_c   1.000
_cell.angle_alpha   90.00
_cell.angle_beta   90.00
_cell.angle_gamma   90.00
#
_symmetry.space_group_name_H-M   'P 1'
#
loop_
_entity.id
_entity.type
_entity.pdbx_description
1 polymer ?
#
loop_
_entity_poly.entity_id
_entity_poly.type
_entity_poly.pdbx_seq_one_letter_code
_entity_poly.pdbx_strand_id
1 'polypeptide(L)'
;LDMIVTIKESMKHIINAEKWMDDETRKHAQLKLHEMLYYAGNRDWIENDHLLDEYHKELNISREDSFSKMYEQMYNWTNEIEFLQLLRK
;
A
#
# COMPACT_ATOMS: atom_id res chain seq x y z
N LEU A 1 -8.96 8.12 -13.12
CA LEU A 1 -9.66 7.00 -12.45
C LEU A 1 -10.48 6.17 -13.44
N ASP A 2 -11.07 6.78 -14.45
CA ASP A 2 -12.00 6.15 -15.40
C ASP A 2 -11.48 4.85 -16.03
N MET A 3 -10.19 4.80 -16.41
CA MET A 3 -9.58 3.59 -16.97
C MET A 3 -9.63 2.40 -16.00
N ILE A 4 -9.42 2.61 -14.70
CA ILE A 4 -9.47 1.54 -13.70
C ILE A 4 -10.89 1.03 -13.53
N VAL A 5 -11.87 1.93 -13.52
CA VAL A 5 -13.29 1.56 -13.48
C VAL A 5 -13.64 0.71 -14.71
N THR A 6 -13.21 1.11 -15.90
CA THR A 6 -13.41 0.34 -17.14
C THR A 6 -12.77 -1.05 -17.08
N ILE A 7 -11.57 -1.16 -16.53
CA ILE A 7 -10.89 -2.45 -16.36
C ILE A 7 -11.66 -3.33 -15.37
N LYS A 8 -12.08 -2.79 -14.22
CA LYS A 8 -12.85 -3.55 -13.22
C LYS A 8 -14.18 -4.06 -13.80
N GLU A 9 -14.91 -3.23 -14.55
CA GLU A 9 -16.15 -3.68 -15.20
C GLU A 9 -15.87 -4.75 -16.27
N SER A 10 -14.82 -4.59 -17.06
CA SER A 10 -14.43 -5.58 -18.06
C SER A 10 -14.07 -6.93 -17.42
N MET A 11 -13.33 -6.92 -16.30
CA MET A 11 -13.01 -8.13 -15.53
C MET A 11 -14.26 -8.79 -14.94
N LYS A 12 -15.23 -7.99 -14.47
CA LYS A 12 -16.51 -8.50 -13.98
C LYS A 12 -17.29 -9.20 -15.09
N HIS A 13 -17.29 -8.65 -16.31
CA HIS A 13 -17.90 -9.31 -17.47
C HIS A 13 -17.24 -10.64 -17.80
N ILE A 14 -15.90 -10.72 -17.76
CA ILE A 14 -15.16 -11.97 -17.97
C ILE A 14 -15.55 -13.00 -16.91
N ILE A 15 -15.48 -12.64 -15.62
CA ILE A 15 -15.84 -13.53 -14.50
C ILE A 15 -17.27 -14.10 -14.65
N ASN A 16 -18.20 -13.30 -15.16
CA ASN A 16 -19.59 -13.72 -15.38
C ASN A 16 -19.78 -14.64 -16.58
N ALA A 17 -18.92 -14.54 -17.59
CA ALA A 17 -19.01 -15.32 -18.81
C ALA A 17 -18.31 -16.69 -18.72
N GLU A 18 -17.36 -16.83 -17.79
CA GLU A 18 -16.59 -18.06 -17.61
C GLU A 18 -17.44 -19.23 -17.10
N LYS A 19 -17.28 -20.40 -17.73
CA LYS A 19 -18.04 -21.62 -17.42
C LYS A 19 -17.31 -22.62 -16.53
N TRP A 20 -16.01 -22.42 -16.31
CA TRP A 20 -15.17 -23.36 -15.55
C TRP A 20 -15.23 -23.12 -14.04
N MET A 21 -15.68 -21.94 -13.60
CA MET A 21 -15.88 -21.62 -12.17
C MET A 21 -17.27 -22.03 -11.72
N ASP A 22 -17.34 -22.75 -10.60
CA ASP A 22 -18.58 -22.93 -9.84
C ASP A 22 -19.08 -21.59 -9.26
N ASP A 23 -20.32 -21.60 -8.78
CA ASP A 23 -21.01 -20.39 -8.34
C ASP A 23 -20.38 -19.76 -7.09
N GLU A 24 -19.86 -20.56 -6.15
CA GLU A 24 -19.20 -20.04 -4.95
C GLU A 24 -17.85 -19.42 -5.31
N THR A 25 -17.05 -20.08 -6.15
CA THR A 25 -15.80 -19.53 -6.66
C THR A 25 -16.03 -18.21 -7.39
N ARG A 26 -17.07 -18.14 -8.24
CA ARG A 26 -17.42 -16.92 -8.99
C ARG A 26 -17.81 -15.77 -8.05
N LYS A 27 -18.61 -16.05 -7.02
CA LYS A 27 -19.01 -15.08 -6.00
C LYS A 27 -17.79 -14.52 -5.25
N HIS A 28 -16.84 -15.37 -4.86
CA HIS A 28 -15.61 -14.91 -4.21
C HIS A 28 -14.71 -14.09 -5.14
N ALA A 29 -14.61 -14.47 -6.42
CA ALA A 29 -13.87 -13.70 -7.41
C ALA A 29 -14.47 -12.29 -7.61
N GLN A 30 -15.80 -12.18 -7.68
CA GLN A 30 -16.50 -10.89 -7.75
C GLN A 30 -16.28 -10.05 -6.49
N LEU A 31 -16.35 -10.66 -5.30
CA LEU A 31 -16.10 -9.96 -4.04
C LEU A 31 -14.67 -9.40 -4.01
N LYS A 32 -13.67 -10.21 -4.38
CA LYS A 32 -12.28 -9.76 -4.45
C LYS A 32 -12.09 -8.60 -5.44
N LEU A 33 -12.76 -8.65 -6.59
CA LEU A 33 -12.74 -7.57 -7.57
C LEU A 33 -13.41 -6.30 -7.02
N HIS A 34 -14.52 -6.43 -6.31
CA HIS A 34 -15.20 -5.31 -5.68
C HIS A 34 -14.30 -4.59 -4.66
N GLU A 35 -13.74 -5.37 -3.72
CA GLU A 35 -12.87 -4.90 -2.62
C GLU A 35 -11.47 -4.47 -3.05
N MET A 36 -11.13 -4.64 -4.33
CA MET A 36 -9.81 -4.26 -4.83
C MET A 36 -9.59 -2.75 -4.70
N LEU A 37 -8.68 -2.40 -3.79
CA LEU A 37 -8.17 -1.04 -3.59
C LEU A 37 -7.29 -0.63 -4.77
N TYR A 38 -7.35 0.64 -5.12
CA TYR A 38 -6.51 1.24 -6.15
C TYR A 38 -5.73 2.40 -5.56
N TYR A 39 -4.40 2.36 -5.72
CA TYR A 39 -3.50 3.42 -5.34
C TYR A 39 -2.83 3.95 -6.62
N ALA A 40 -2.99 5.25 -6.89
CA ALA A 40 -2.49 5.91 -8.09
C ALA A 40 -1.54 7.05 -7.72
N GLY A 41 -0.40 7.16 -8.40
CA GLY A 41 0.56 8.20 -8.08
C GLY A 41 1.19 7.96 -6.72
N ASN A 42 1.01 8.89 -5.79
CA ASN A 42 1.58 8.84 -4.45
C ASN A 42 0.53 8.46 -3.39
N ARG A 43 0.98 8.13 -2.19
CA ARG A 43 0.06 7.98 -1.05
C ARG A 43 -0.38 9.37 -0.58
N ASP A 44 -1.66 9.51 -0.29
CA ASP A 44 -2.27 10.79 0.11
C ASP A 44 -1.58 11.47 1.31
N TRP A 45 -0.97 10.68 2.21
CA TRP A 45 -0.28 11.23 3.38
C TRP A 45 1.04 11.95 3.04
N ILE A 46 1.65 11.66 1.89
CA ILE A 46 2.93 12.28 1.49
C ILE A 46 2.74 13.74 1.08
N GLU A 47 1.55 14.11 0.58
CA GLU A 47 1.23 15.49 0.19
C GLU A 47 0.85 16.37 1.39
N ASN A 48 0.72 15.78 2.58
CA ASN A 48 0.42 16.50 3.81
C ASN A 48 1.69 16.57 4.66
N ASP A 49 2.32 17.76 4.70
CA ASP A 49 3.56 18.00 5.44
C ASP A 49 3.50 17.52 6.89
N HIS A 50 2.38 17.74 7.59
CA HIS A 50 2.23 17.28 8.97
C HIS A 50 2.26 15.75 9.08
N LEU A 51 1.57 15.04 8.17
CA LEU A 51 1.61 13.57 8.17
C LEU A 51 2.97 13.04 7.74
N LEU A 52 3.65 13.74 6.84
CA LEU A 52 5.00 13.40 6.39
C LEU A 52 6.02 13.55 7.51
N ASP A 53 5.97 14.65 8.25
CA ASP A 53 6.82 14.92 9.41
C ASP A 53 6.53 13.93 10.54
N GLU A 54 5.25 13.69 10.85
CA GLU A 54 4.85 12.74 11.90
C GLU A 54 5.32 11.30 11.58
N TYR A 55 5.31 10.90 10.31
CA TYR A 55 5.83 9.59 9.88
C TYR A 55 7.35 9.46 10.11
N HIS A 56 8.11 10.54 9.92
CA HIS A 56 9.57 10.55 10.06
C HIS A 56 10.07 11.09 11.41
N LYS A 57 9.19 11.40 12.36
CA LYS A 57 9.55 12.10 13.61
C LYS A 57 10.62 11.39 14.46
N GLU A 58 10.66 10.05 14.41
CA GLU A 58 11.62 9.24 15.16
C GLU A 58 12.94 9.05 14.40
N LEU A 59 13.01 9.46 13.12
CA LEU A 59 14.24 9.42 12.33
C LEU A 59 15.11 10.63 12.68
N ASN A 60 16.13 10.41 13.51
CA ASN A 60 17.05 11.45 13.91
C ASN A 60 18.37 11.38 13.13
N ILE A 61 18.52 12.26 12.14
CA ILE A 61 19.72 12.41 11.30
C ILE A 61 20.24 13.84 11.43
N SER A 62 21.53 14.00 11.69
CA SER A 62 22.19 15.30 11.80
C SER A 62 23.05 15.62 10.58
N ARG A 63 23.32 16.91 10.32
CA ARG A 63 24.23 17.33 9.24
C ARG A 63 25.70 16.98 9.53
N GLU A 64 26.01 16.79 10.80
CA GLU A 64 27.32 16.46 11.33
C GLU A 64 27.60 14.95 11.29
N ASP A 65 26.58 14.14 11.03
CA ASP A 65 26.72 12.69 10.93
C ASP A 65 27.54 12.32 9.69
N SER A 66 28.44 11.34 9.85
CA SER A 66 29.07 10.72 8.69
C SER A 66 28.04 9.90 7.92
N PHE A 67 28.28 9.68 6.63
CA PHE A 67 27.40 8.83 5.82
C PHE A 67 27.14 7.45 6.44
N SER A 68 28.17 6.83 7.04
CA SER A 68 28.02 5.54 7.71
C SER A 68 27.09 5.62 8.92
N LYS A 69 27.12 6.74 9.66
CA LYS A 69 26.27 6.96 10.83
C LYS A 69 24.82 7.20 10.41
N MET A 70 24.60 8.03 9.39
CA MET A 70 23.28 8.25 8.79
C MET A 70 22.65 6.95 8.33
N TYR A 71 23.43 6.09 7.67
CA TYR A 71 22.95 4.79 7.19
C TYR A 71 22.55 3.86 8.35
N GLU A 72 23.36 3.81 9.41
CA GLU A 72 23.03 3.04 10.62
C GLU A 72 21.72 3.53 11.27
N GLN A 73 21.55 4.85 11.43
CA GLN A 73 20.33 5.45 11.98
C GLN A 73 19.10 5.10 11.13
N MET A 74 19.20 5.26 9.80
CA MET A 74 18.11 4.93 8.88
C MET A 74 17.77 3.44 8.90
N TYR A 75 18.78 2.57 8.99
CA TYR A 75 18.59 1.12 9.08
C TYR A 75 17.84 0.74 10.37
N ASN A 76 18.24 1.29 11.51
CA ASN A 76 17.59 1.03 12.79
C ASN A 76 16.13 1.52 12.79
N TRP A 77 15.89 2.76 12.35
CA TRP A 77 14.54 3.32 12.24
C TRP A 77 13.63 2.48 11.32
N THR A 78 14.16 2.03 10.18
CA THR A 78 13.40 1.17 9.25
C THR A 78 12.99 -0.13 9.92
N ASN A 79 13.92 -0.81 10.60
CA ASN A 79 13.62 -2.04 11.33
C ASN A 79 12.57 -1.81 12.43
N GLU A 80 12.68 -0.73 13.19
CA GLU A 80 11.72 -0.39 14.24
C GLU A 80 10.30 -0.20 13.69
N ILE A 81 10.15 0.55 12.59
CA ILE A 81 8.86 0.71 11.91
C ILE A 81 8.31 -0.63 11.43
N GLU A 82 9.15 -1.46 10.82
CA GLU A 82 8.73 -2.79 10.35
C GLU A 82 8.28 -3.68 11.51
N PHE A 83 8.99 -3.70 12.64
CA PHE A 83 8.58 -4.44 13.83
C PHE A 83 7.26 -3.92 14.41
N LEU A 84 7.04 -2.61 14.43
CA LEU A 84 5.77 -2.02 14.90
C LEU A 84 4.59 -2.40 13.99
N GLN A 85 4.81 -2.58 12.68
CA GLN A 85 3.75 -3.05 11.78
C GLN A 85 3.28 -4.45 12.11
N LEU A 86 4.16 -5.33 12.60
CA LEU A 86 3.79 -6.68 13.04
C LEU A 86 2.86 -6.66 14.27
N LEU A 87 2.86 -5.57 15.04
CA LEU A 87 1.99 -5.40 16.21
C LEU A 87 0.63 -4.80 15.86
N ARG A 88 0.45 -4.21 14.67
CA ARG A 88 -0.85 -3.75 14.18
C ARG A 88 -1.68 -4.97 13.73
N LYS A 89 -2.78 -5.24 14.43
CA LYS A 89 -3.80 -6.23 14.07
C LYS A 89 -4.87 -5.63 13.18
#